data_AF-A0A423TC03-F1
#
_entry.id   AF-A0A423TC03-F1
#
_cell.length_a   1.000
_cell.length_b   1.000
_cell.length_c   1.000
_cell.angle_alpha   90.00
_cell.angle_beta   90.00
_cell.angle_gamma   90.00
#
_symmetry.space_group_name_H-M   'P 1'
#
loop_
_entity.id
_entity.type
_entity.pdbx_description
1 polymer ?
#
loop_
_entity_poly.entity_id
_entity_poly.type
_entity_poly.pdbx_seq_one_letter_code
_entity_poly.pdbx_strand_id
1 'polypeptide(L)'
;MEAESTALDNIGHLSQALSVSSLDLKFGPASYAGKAKLQGPESPLLLRFVALSRTGCTKGVKIEPSSVNSTALDLEPQNPHDRMIIAAFVTLNPSETVTTLHHTTIMPSVPGILSLCLLLFCPVAELRVNKEGTQYTGALIGLGHDHDGNAVYPADDIEASFDIHLTQEDLVLINRVRFLMNVVLEEGEDVADKVLIKTQNRMRELLLQLVDVNRDYREPESYHYPYQWQMVPKEEILHPQIDLFWTRAWVPSFPFTAAFSCSQAEITTRPRKSPLGGGGRMIFI
;
A
#
# COMPACT_ATOMS: atom_id res chain seq x y z
N MET A 1 33.03 -36.74 35.99
CA MET A 1 34.07 -35.70 35.77
C MET A 1 34.56 -35.90 34.36
N GLU A 2 34.65 -34.82 33.58
CA GLU A 2 34.96 -34.77 32.14
C GLU A 2 33.76 -34.99 31.19
N ALA A 3 32.81 -34.05 31.29
CA ALA A 3 32.03 -33.57 30.15
C ALA A 3 32.34 -32.08 30.03
N GLU A 4 33.31 -31.70 29.19
CA GLU A 4 33.59 -30.33 28.69
C GLU A 4 34.96 -30.35 27.98
N SER A 5 35.02 -30.70 26.69
CA SER A 5 36.26 -30.52 25.92
C SER A 5 36.10 -30.47 24.39
N THR A 6 34.89 -30.42 23.84
CA THR A 6 34.70 -30.44 22.37
C THR A 6 33.94 -29.23 21.81
N ALA A 7 33.73 -28.19 22.62
CA ALA A 7 33.03 -26.97 22.20
C ALA A 7 33.95 -25.74 21.98
N LEU A 8 35.26 -25.87 22.18
CA LEU A 8 36.22 -24.74 22.08
C LEU A 8 37.04 -24.70 20.77
N ASP A 9 37.01 -25.75 19.95
CA ASP A 9 37.81 -25.79 18.71
C ASP A 9 37.13 -25.15 17.49
N ASN A 10 35.82 -24.88 17.55
CA ASN A 10 35.08 -24.27 16.44
C ASN A 10 35.02 -22.73 16.46
N ILE A 11 35.58 -22.08 17.48
CA ILE A 11 35.64 -20.60 17.56
C ILE A 11 36.90 -20.05 16.86
N GLY A 12 37.92 -20.88 16.62
CA GLY A 12 39.14 -20.50 15.90
C GLY A 12 38.96 -20.33 14.39
N HIS A 13 37.95 -20.97 13.78
CA HIS A 13 37.76 -20.96 12.33
C HIS A 13 36.84 -19.83 11.82
N LEU A 14 36.03 -19.21 12.70
CA LEU A 14 35.14 -18.11 12.34
C LEU A 14 35.74 -16.72 12.60
N SER A 15 36.84 -16.62 13.36
CA SER A 15 37.57 -15.36 13.58
C SER A 15 38.47 -14.96 12.39
N GLN A 16 38.75 -15.88 11.47
CA GLN A 16 39.53 -15.59 10.26
C GLN A 16 38.74 -14.86 9.16
N ALA A 17 37.41 -14.78 9.25
CA ALA A 17 36.57 -14.09 8.27
C ALA A 17 36.35 -12.59 8.56
N LEU A 18 36.80 -12.09 9.71
CA LEU A 18 36.62 -10.68 10.12
C LEU A 18 37.93 -9.95 10.46
N SER A 19 39.07 -10.46 10.00
CA SER A 19 40.32 -9.70 9.99
C SER A 19 40.31 -8.72 8.81
N VAL A 20 39.82 -7.50 9.06
CA VAL A 20 40.10 -6.33 8.22
C VAL A 20 41.57 -5.95 8.40
N SER A 21 42.47 -6.80 7.91
CA SER A 21 43.91 -6.55 7.92
C SER A 21 44.47 -6.87 6.54
N SER A 22 44.83 -5.80 5.83
CA SER A 22 45.78 -5.80 4.72
C SER A 22 45.34 -6.53 3.44
N LEU A 23 44.58 -5.81 2.59
CA LEU A 23 44.71 -6.01 1.14
C LEU A 23 46.11 -5.53 0.75
N ASP A 24 47.05 -6.47 0.70
CA ASP A 24 48.43 -6.24 0.30
C ASP A 24 48.49 -6.03 -1.24
N LEU A 25 48.00 -4.87 -1.69
CA LEU A 25 48.14 -4.42 -3.06
C LEU A 25 49.59 -3.96 -3.26
N LYS A 26 50.39 -4.79 -3.93
CA LYS A 26 51.73 -4.43 -4.38
C LYS A 26 51.65 -3.28 -5.38
N PHE A 27 51.75 -2.04 -4.89
CA PHE A 27 51.89 -0.86 -5.73
C PHE A 27 53.35 -0.72 -6.18
N GLY A 28 53.63 -1.09 -7.44
CA GLY A 28 54.85 -0.68 -8.12
C GLY A 28 54.84 0.84 -8.39
N PRO A 29 56.01 1.47 -8.63
CA PRO A 29 56.09 2.91 -8.82
C PRO A 29 55.65 3.27 -10.24
N ALA A 30 54.35 3.32 -10.45
CA ALA A 30 53.77 3.93 -11.63
C ALA A 30 52.77 5.00 -11.18
N SER A 31 52.86 6.14 -11.84
CA SER A 31 52.00 7.30 -11.62
C SER A 31 50.56 6.93 -12.01
N TYR A 32 49.70 6.68 -11.02
CA TYR A 32 48.27 6.43 -11.23
C TYR A 32 47.47 7.62 -10.72
N ALA A 33 47.37 8.68 -11.54
CA ALA A 33 46.39 9.75 -11.33
C ALA A 33 44.98 9.32 -11.82
N GLY A 34 44.52 8.14 -11.41
CA GLY A 34 43.23 7.57 -11.80
C GLY A 34 42.28 7.48 -10.60
N LYS A 35 41.20 8.25 -10.58
CA LYS A 35 40.13 8.12 -9.58
C LYS A 35 39.36 6.82 -9.85
N ALA A 36 39.59 5.78 -9.05
CA ALA A 36 38.76 4.57 -9.07
C ALA A 36 37.47 4.81 -8.28
N LYS A 37 36.31 4.56 -8.91
CA LYS A 37 35.01 4.61 -8.23
C LYS A 37 34.81 3.29 -7.49
N LEU A 38 35.12 3.29 -6.20
CA LEU A 38 34.84 2.15 -5.32
C LEU A 38 33.32 2.00 -5.20
N GLN A 39 32.79 0.87 -5.64
CA GLN A 39 31.44 0.47 -5.30
C GLN A 39 31.54 -0.31 -3.99
N GLY A 40 30.82 0.16 -2.98
CA GLY A 40 30.69 -0.58 -1.73
C GLY A 40 29.95 -1.90 -1.96
N PRO A 41 29.99 -2.83 -1.00
CA PRO A 41 29.20 -4.06 -1.09
C PRO A 41 27.70 -3.69 -1.16
N GLU A 42 27.03 -4.06 -2.27
CA GLU A 42 25.58 -3.93 -2.39
C GLU A 42 24.91 -5.06 -1.59
N SER A 43 24.07 -4.70 -0.62
CA SER A 43 23.27 -5.68 0.12
C SER A 43 22.03 -6.07 -0.71
N PRO A 44 21.73 -7.37 -0.90
CA PRO A 44 20.50 -7.79 -1.58
C PRO A 44 19.24 -7.42 -0.79
N LEU A 45 19.37 -7.09 0.49
CA LEU A 45 18.27 -6.66 1.36
C LEU A 45 17.97 -5.17 1.24
N LEU A 46 18.67 -4.42 0.39
CA LEU A 46 18.43 -2.99 0.23
C LEU A 46 17.03 -2.75 -0.38
N LEU A 47 16.20 -2.00 0.33
CA LEU A 47 14.87 -1.61 -0.14
C LEU A 47 14.98 -0.63 -1.30
N ARG A 48 14.15 -0.85 -2.32
CA ARG A 48 13.94 0.07 -3.44
C ARG A 48 12.48 0.49 -3.43
N PHE A 49 12.27 1.79 -3.47
CA PHE A 49 10.93 2.37 -3.47
C PHE A 49 10.55 2.81 -4.88
N VAL A 50 9.26 2.74 -5.17
CA VAL A 50 8.65 3.23 -6.41
C VAL A 50 7.52 4.19 -6.03
N ALA A 51 7.29 5.20 -6.86
CA ALA A 51 6.16 6.09 -6.65
C ALA A 51 4.87 5.41 -7.19
N LEU A 52 3.75 5.70 -6.53
CA LEU A 52 2.46 5.07 -6.82
C LEU A 52 1.67 5.78 -7.92
N SER A 53 1.90 7.08 -8.12
CA SER A 53 1.21 7.84 -9.16
C SER A 53 1.62 7.37 -10.55
N ARG A 54 0.70 7.47 -11.52
CA ARG A 54 0.94 7.05 -12.90
C ARG A 54 2.18 7.69 -13.53
N THR A 55 2.40 8.99 -13.30
CA THR A 55 3.62 9.65 -13.79
C THR A 55 4.85 9.33 -12.95
N GLY A 56 4.66 9.15 -11.64
CA GLY A 56 5.74 8.86 -10.71
C GLY A 56 6.36 7.48 -10.88
N CYS A 57 5.57 6.46 -11.22
CA CYS A 57 6.04 5.07 -11.30
C CYS A 57 7.08 4.84 -12.41
N THR A 58 7.12 5.73 -13.41
CA THR A 58 8.12 5.70 -14.50
C THR A 58 9.42 6.43 -14.14
N LYS A 59 9.40 7.22 -13.07
CA LYS A 59 10.55 8.00 -12.58
C LYS A 59 11.34 7.20 -11.56
N GLY A 60 12.66 7.36 -11.56
CA GLY A 60 13.51 6.75 -10.53
C GLY A 60 13.30 7.44 -9.18
N VAL A 61 13.10 6.68 -8.11
CA VAL A 61 13.00 7.24 -6.76
C VAL A 61 14.34 7.10 -6.04
N LYS A 62 14.79 8.17 -5.40
CA LYS A 62 15.98 8.20 -4.55
C LYS A 62 15.64 8.80 -3.21
N ILE A 63 16.24 8.28 -2.15
CA ILE A 63 16.19 8.89 -0.83
C ILE A 63 17.40 9.81 -0.70
N GLU A 64 17.22 10.96 -0.08
CA GLU A 64 18.31 11.89 0.19
C GLU A 64 19.46 11.18 0.93
N PRO A 65 20.72 11.28 0.50
CA PRO A 65 21.85 10.57 1.13
C PRO A 65 22.09 10.95 2.60
N SER A 66 21.66 12.14 3.01
CA SER A 66 21.73 12.61 4.41
C SER A 66 20.65 11.96 5.30
N SER A 67 19.61 11.36 4.70
CA SER A 67 18.56 10.66 5.43
C SER A 67 19.10 9.36 6.03
N VAL A 68 18.64 9.06 7.24
CA VAL A 68 18.89 7.77 7.92
C VAL A 68 18.32 6.58 7.14
N ASN A 69 17.32 6.82 6.28
CA ASN A 69 16.69 5.79 5.45
C ASN A 69 17.35 5.65 4.05
N SER A 70 18.46 6.35 3.78
CA SER A 70 19.17 6.27 2.48
C SER A 70 19.70 4.86 2.17
N THR A 71 19.97 4.07 3.20
CA THR A 71 20.38 2.66 3.12
C THR A 71 19.38 1.80 3.89
N ALA A 72 18.09 1.96 3.59
CA ALA A 72 17.05 1.16 4.20
C ALA A 72 17.22 -0.32 3.81
N LEU A 73 17.28 -1.20 4.82
CA LEU A 73 17.36 -2.64 4.64
C LEU A 73 16.03 -3.27 5.02
N ASP A 74 15.62 -4.30 4.29
CA ASP A 74 14.49 -5.14 4.68
C ASP A 74 14.92 -6.09 5.79
N LEU A 75 14.36 -5.86 6.98
CA LEU A 75 14.61 -6.68 8.16
C LEU A 75 13.73 -7.95 8.17
N GLU A 76 12.68 -7.98 7.34
CA GLU A 76 11.70 -9.06 7.30
C GLU A 76 11.42 -9.51 5.85
N PRO A 77 12.43 -9.99 5.10
CA PRO A 77 12.25 -10.40 3.70
C PRO A 77 11.25 -11.56 3.51
N GLN A 78 10.91 -12.28 4.58
CA GLN A 78 9.87 -13.30 4.59
C GLN A 78 8.45 -12.73 4.60
N ASN A 79 8.27 -11.46 4.98
CA ASN A 79 6.97 -10.81 5.05
C ASN A 79 6.59 -10.32 3.63
N PRO A 80 5.53 -10.89 3.02
CA PRO A 80 5.18 -10.63 1.62
C PRO A 80 4.46 -9.29 1.40
N HIS A 81 4.11 -8.56 2.47
CA HIS A 81 3.42 -7.28 2.39
C HIS A 81 4.33 -6.14 1.93
N ASP A 82 3.77 -5.20 1.17
CA ASP A 82 4.49 -4.05 0.66
C ASP A 82 5.02 -3.15 1.79
N ARG A 83 6.23 -2.61 1.59
CA ARG A 83 6.82 -1.61 2.49
C ARG A 83 6.50 -0.21 2.00
N MET A 84 5.90 0.59 2.87
CA MET A 84 5.57 1.98 2.55
C MET A 84 6.61 2.93 3.15
N ILE A 85 7.00 3.94 2.36
CA ILE A 85 7.79 5.08 2.83
C ILE A 85 7.00 6.35 2.57
N ILE A 86 7.01 7.26 3.54
CA ILE A 86 6.40 8.57 3.42
C ILE A 86 7.52 9.61 3.47
N ALA A 87 7.44 10.61 2.60
CA ALA A 87 8.36 11.74 2.57
C ALA A 87 7.60 13.03 2.88
N ALA A 88 8.18 13.90 3.70
CA ALA A 88 7.59 15.21 3.95
C ALA A 88 7.77 16.15 2.74
N PHE A 89 8.89 16.01 2.02
CA PHE A 89 9.16 16.79 0.81
C PHE A 89 9.69 15.91 -0.31
N VAL A 90 9.30 16.26 -1.52
CA VAL A 90 9.67 15.56 -2.74
C VAL A 90 10.24 16.59 -3.72
N THR A 91 11.44 16.35 -4.23
CA THR A 91 12.05 17.20 -5.26
C THR A 91 12.24 16.42 -6.54
N LEU A 92 11.92 17.05 -7.67
CA LEU A 92 12.20 16.50 -8.98
C LEU A 92 13.52 17.08 -9.49
N ASN A 93 14.31 16.24 -10.15
CA ASN A 93 15.46 16.75 -10.89
C ASN A 93 14.99 17.62 -12.08
N PRO A 94 15.84 18.53 -12.60
CA PRO A 94 15.47 19.39 -13.73
C PRO A 94 15.07 18.62 -15.00
N SER A 95 15.51 17.36 -15.13
CA SER A 95 15.14 16.48 -16.24
C SER A 95 13.87 15.66 -15.99
N GLU A 96 13.24 15.81 -14.82
CA GLU A 96 12.05 15.08 -14.32
C GLU A 96 12.13 13.55 -14.37
N THR A 97 13.32 12.97 -14.51
CA THR A 97 13.55 11.52 -14.54
C THR A 97 13.73 10.90 -13.16
N VAL A 98 14.10 11.70 -12.16
CA VAL A 98 14.41 11.22 -10.81
C VAL A 98 13.75 12.09 -9.76
N THR A 99 13.07 11.42 -8.83
CA THR A 99 12.39 11.98 -7.68
C THR A 99 13.21 11.73 -6.43
N THR A 100 13.62 12.78 -5.72
CA THR A 100 14.37 12.69 -4.46
C THR A 100 13.45 12.94 -3.27
N LEU A 101 13.45 12.00 -2.33
CA LEU A 101 12.64 12.03 -1.12
C LEU A 101 13.45 12.60 0.06
N HIS A 102 12.89 13.60 0.74
CA HIS A 102 13.48 14.27 1.88
C HIS A 102 12.63 14.08 3.14
N HIS A 103 13.28 14.05 4.31
CA HIS A 103 12.61 13.83 5.61
C HIS A 103 11.68 12.62 5.55
N THR A 104 12.27 11.44 5.31
CA THR A 104 11.52 10.22 5.07
C THR A 104 11.27 9.43 6.35
N THR A 105 10.12 8.77 6.42
CA THR A 105 9.76 7.81 7.48
C THR A 105 9.31 6.52 6.82
N ILE A 106 9.96 5.41 7.18
CA ILE A 106 9.52 4.07 6.77
C ILE A 106 8.38 3.67 7.71
N MET A 107 7.28 3.25 7.11
CA MET A 107 6.09 2.81 7.83
C MET A 107 6.27 1.36 8.29
N PRO A 108 5.65 0.98 9.43
CA PRO A 108 5.69 -0.40 9.89
C PRO A 108 5.05 -1.34 8.87
N SER A 109 5.50 -2.60 8.85
CA SER A 109 5.06 -3.67 7.96
C SER A 109 3.69 -4.24 8.35
N VAL A 110 2.69 -3.37 8.48
CA VAL A 110 1.30 -3.76 8.80
C VAL A 110 0.58 -4.23 7.52
N PRO A 111 -0.04 -5.42 7.51
CA PRO A 111 -0.78 -5.94 6.36
C PRO A 111 -1.80 -4.97 5.78
N GLY A 112 -1.68 -4.66 4.48
CA GLY A 112 -2.62 -3.79 3.76
C GLY A 112 -2.64 -2.33 4.20
N ILE A 113 -1.66 -1.86 4.98
CA ILE A 113 -1.58 -0.47 5.43
C ILE A 113 -1.56 0.51 4.26
N LEU A 114 -0.89 0.14 3.16
CA LEU A 114 -0.88 0.93 1.94
C LEU A 114 -2.29 1.09 1.38
N SER A 115 -3.02 -0.01 1.20
CA SER A 115 -4.40 -0.01 0.70
C SER A 115 -5.33 0.80 1.60
N LEU A 116 -5.23 0.61 2.93
CA LEU A 116 -6.03 1.35 3.90
C LEU A 116 -5.74 2.85 3.87
N CYS A 117 -4.46 3.25 3.85
CA CYS A 117 -4.07 4.66 3.77
C CYS A 117 -4.59 5.30 2.48
N LEU A 118 -4.43 4.62 1.34
CA LEU A 118 -4.93 5.12 0.06
C LEU A 118 -6.45 5.33 0.10
N LEU A 119 -7.23 4.36 0.57
CA LEU A 119 -8.69 4.47 0.65
C LEU A 119 -9.18 5.48 1.70
N LEU A 120 -8.44 5.66 2.81
CA LEU A 120 -8.79 6.62 3.86
C LEU A 120 -8.61 8.06 3.39
N PHE A 121 -7.53 8.35 2.67
CA PHE A 121 -7.15 9.73 2.34
C PHE A 121 -7.42 10.13 0.89
N CYS A 122 -7.85 9.21 0.03
CA CYS A 122 -8.15 9.56 -1.36
C CYS A 122 -9.33 10.53 -1.50
N PRO A 123 -9.36 11.39 -2.53
CA PRO A 123 -10.58 12.14 -2.85
C PRO A 123 -11.69 11.21 -3.35
N VAL A 124 -11.40 10.44 -4.40
CA VAL A 124 -12.31 9.49 -5.03
C VAL A 124 -11.59 8.15 -5.21
N ALA A 125 -12.31 7.07 -4.95
CA ALA A 125 -11.86 5.71 -5.24
C ALA A 125 -12.96 4.92 -5.97
N GLU A 126 -12.55 4.21 -7.02
CA GLU A 126 -13.33 3.22 -7.74
C GLU A 126 -12.72 1.85 -7.48
N LEU A 127 -13.45 0.96 -6.82
CA LEU A 127 -12.93 -0.36 -6.45
C LEU A 127 -12.84 -1.29 -7.66
N ARG A 128 -11.78 -2.09 -7.71
CA ARG A 128 -11.61 -3.18 -8.66
C ARG A 128 -12.06 -4.49 -8.02
N VAL A 129 -12.70 -5.33 -8.82
CA VAL A 129 -13.10 -6.69 -8.43
C VAL A 129 -12.43 -7.71 -9.34
N ASN A 130 -12.34 -8.94 -8.86
CA ASN A 130 -11.93 -10.07 -9.70
C ASN A 130 -12.97 -10.35 -10.79
N LYS A 131 -12.60 -11.19 -11.77
CA LYS A 131 -13.49 -11.57 -12.89
C LYS A 131 -14.84 -12.14 -12.45
N GLU A 132 -14.90 -12.74 -11.27
CA GLU A 132 -16.10 -13.36 -10.71
C GLU A 132 -16.98 -12.37 -9.93
N GLY A 133 -16.50 -11.15 -9.64
CA GLY A 133 -17.21 -10.18 -8.80
C GLY A 133 -17.35 -10.60 -7.34
N THR A 134 -16.51 -11.53 -6.88
CA THR A 134 -16.58 -12.15 -5.55
C THR A 134 -15.59 -11.57 -4.56
N GLN A 135 -14.60 -10.78 -5.01
CA GLN A 135 -13.58 -10.19 -4.15
C GLN A 135 -13.06 -8.87 -4.70
N TYR A 136 -12.78 -7.90 -3.82
CA TYR A 136 -12.04 -6.69 -4.19
C TYR A 136 -10.58 -7.03 -4.47
N THR A 137 -10.06 -6.61 -5.62
CA THR A 137 -8.68 -6.85 -6.08
C THR A 137 -7.80 -5.62 -5.96
N GLY A 138 -8.40 -4.44 -5.90
CA GLY A 138 -7.68 -3.17 -5.93
C GLY A 138 -8.60 -1.97 -5.96
N ALA A 139 -8.06 -0.81 -6.29
CA ALA A 139 -8.80 0.41 -6.53
C ALA A 139 -8.04 1.34 -7.49
N LEU A 140 -8.80 2.07 -8.30
CA LEU A 140 -8.35 3.27 -8.98
C LEU A 140 -8.70 4.49 -8.14
N ILE A 141 -7.70 5.32 -7.88
CA ILE A 141 -7.77 6.38 -6.88
C ILE A 141 -7.27 7.68 -7.49
N GLY A 142 -8.01 8.77 -7.26
CA GLY A 142 -7.65 10.07 -7.81
C GLY A 142 -8.73 11.13 -7.58
N LEU A 143 -8.81 12.09 -8.49
CA LEU A 143 -9.87 13.12 -8.50
C LEU A 143 -11.17 12.65 -9.16
N GLY A 144 -11.20 11.42 -9.66
CA GLY A 144 -12.33 10.85 -10.38
C GLY A 144 -12.31 11.23 -11.86
N HIS A 145 -13.49 11.23 -12.47
CA HIS A 145 -13.68 11.37 -13.92
C HIS A 145 -14.69 12.47 -14.26
N ASP A 146 -14.65 12.96 -15.51
CA ASP A 146 -15.66 13.83 -16.09
C ASP A 146 -16.93 13.07 -16.50
N HIS A 147 -17.93 13.76 -17.04
CA HIS A 147 -19.19 13.11 -17.47
C HIS A 147 -19.00 12.07 -18.59
N ASP A 148 -17.92 12.19 -19.37
CA ASP A 148 -17.59 11.32 -20.49
C ASP A 148 -16.73 10.10 -20.06
N GLY A 149 -16.35 10.03 -18.78
CA GLY A 149 -15.55 8.94 -18.21
C GLY A 149 -14.05 9.14 -18.30
N ASN A 150 -13.58 10.32 -18.71
CA ASN A 150 -12.16 10.63 -18.73
C ASN A 150 -11.68 11.06 -17.35
N ALA A 151 -10.50 10.59 -16.93
CA ALA A 151 -9.86 11.02 -15.70
C ALA A 151 -9.71 12.55 -15.65
N VAL A 152 -10.07 13.17 -14.53
CA VAL A 152 -9.90 14.63 -14.32
C VAL A 152 -8.42 15.01 -14.27
N TYR A 153 -7.60 14.17 -13.64
CA TYR A 153 -6.15 14.38 -13.53
C TYR A 153 -5.37 13.06 -13.65
N PRO A 154 -5.24 12.50 -14.86
CA PRO A 154 -4.70 11.15 -15.06
C PRO A 154 -3.24 10.97 -14.63
N ALA A 155 -2.49 12.05 -14.47
CA ALA A 155 -1.08 12.02 -14.11
C ALA A 155 -0.85 11.59 -12.65
N ASP A 156 -1.79 11.92 -11.76
CA ASP A 156 -1.72 11.63 -10.33
C ASP A 156 -2.66 10.50 -9.91
N ASP A 157 -3.41 9.92 -10.86
CA ASP A 157 -4.18 8.72 -10.58
C ASP A 157 -3.25 7.59 -10.12
N ILE A 158 -3.71 6.85 -9.12
CA ILE A 158 -3.04 5.70 -8.52
C ILE A 158 -3.93 4.49 -8.75
N GLU A 159 -3.40 3.49 -9.46
CA GLU A 159 -4.01 2.17 -9.57
C GLU A 159 -3.29 1.27 -8.55
N ALA A 160 -3.99 0.87 -7.50
CA ALA A 160 -3.44 0.04 -6.43
C ALA A 160 -4.07 -1.35 -6.46
N SER A 161 -3.25 -2.38 -6.44
CA SER A 161 -3.69 -3.77 -6.20
C SER A 161 -3.61 -4.06 -4.70
N PHE A 162 -4.53 -4.88 -4.20
CA PHE A 162 -4.58 -5.23 -2.77
C PHE A 162 -3.87 -6.55 -2.51
N ASP A 163 -3.00 -6.54 -1.51
CA ASP A 163 -2.27 -7.70 -0.98
C ASP A 163 -3.00 -8.37 0.20
N ILE A 164 -4.23 -7.92 0.48
CA ILE A 164 -5.11 -8.38 1.55
C ILE A 164 -6.53 -8.59 1.04
N HIS A 165 -7.31 -9.38 1.76
CA HIS A 165 -8.75 -9.46 1.55
C HIS A 165 -9.45 -8.30 2.26
N LEU A 166 -9.87 -7.29 1.49
CA LEU A 166 -10.77 -6.25 1.99
C LEU A 166 -12.22 -6.72 1.90
N THR A 167 -12.98 -6.44 2.95
CA THR A 167 -14.40 -6.79 3.07
C THR A 167 -15.30 -5.57 2.89
N GLN A 168 -16.60 -5.79 2.72
CA GLN A 168 -17.55 -4.68 2.68
C GLN A 168 -17.62 -3.95 4.03
N GLU A 169 -17.47 -4.67 5.14
CA GLU A 169 -17.39 -4.11 6.48
C GLU A 169 -16.20 -3.15 6.63
N ASP A 170 -15.04 -3.51 6.09
CA ASP A 170 -13.85 -2.64 6.08
C ASP A 170 -14.15 -1.32 5.34
N LEU A 171 -14.81 -1.39 4.18
CA LEU A 171 -15.17 -0.22 3.39
C LEU A 171 -16.18 0.68 4.12
N VAL A 172 -17.14 0.10 4.84
CA VAL A 172 -18.08 0.84 5.68
C VAL A 172 -17.35 1.58 6.79
N LEU A 173 -16.38 0.93 7.46
CA LEU A 173 -15.55 1.57 8.49
C LEU A 173 -14.72 2.71 7.90
N ILE A 174 -14.07 2.50 6.75
CA ILE A 174 -13.31 3.53 6.04
C ILE A 174 -14.20 4.74 5.73
N ASN A 175 -15.37 4.51 5.13
CA ASN A 175 -16.32 5.58 4.81
C ASN A 175 -16.81 6.31 6.06
N ARG A 176 -16.98 5.60 7.18
CA ARG A 176 -17.36 6.22 8.45
C ARG A 176 -16.25 7.12 9.00
N VAL A 177 -15.00 6.69 8.92
CA VAL A 177 -13.85 7.53 9.32
C VAL A 177 -13.77 8.77 8.43
N ARG A 178 -13.86 8.61 7.11
CA ARG A 178 -13.86 9.72 6.14
C ARG A 178 -14.97 10.72 6.42
N PHE A 179 -16.18 10.23 6.72
CA PHE A 179 -17.30 11.08 7.10
C PHE A 179 -17.00 11.89 8.36
N LEU A 180 -16.51 11.26 9.43
CA LEU A 180 -16.18 11.96 10.67
C LEU A 180 -15.05 12.98 10.47
N MET A 181 -14.06 12.67 9.61
CA MET A 181 -13.01 13.62 9.25
C MET A 181 -13.60 14.85 8.56
N ASN A 182 -14.50 14.67 7.59
CA ASN A 182 -15.16 15.77 6.90
C ASN A 182 -15.96 16.64 7.87
N VAL A 183 -16.72 16.03 8.80
CA VAL A 183 -17.47 16.77 9.83
C VAL A 183 -16.54 17.66 10.66
N VAL A 184 -15.42 17.10 11.14
CA VAL A 184 -14.46 17.86 11.96
C VAL A 184 -13.79 18.99 11.17
N LEU A 185 -13.50 18.76 9.88
CA LEU A 185 -12.83 19.76 9.03
C LEU A 185 -13.80 20.86 8.55
N GLU A 186 -15.06 20.54 8.28
CA GLU A 186 -16.08 21.51 7.83
C GLU A 186 -16.56 22.40 8.99
N GLU A 187 -16.71 21.86 10.20
CA GLU A 187 -17.20 22.64 11.35
C GLU A 187 -16.12 23.55 12.00
N GLY A 188 -14.84 23.40 11.63
CA GLY A 188 -13.78 24.34 12.00
C GLY A 188 -13.61 24.57 13.52
N GLU A 189 -13.32 25.82 13.91
CA GLU A 189 -13.16 26.26 15.32
C GLU A 189 -14.50 26.36 16.09
N ASP A 190 -15.64 26.25 15.40
CA ASP A 190 -16.99 26.39 16.01
C ASP A 190 -17.49 25.10 16.70
N VAL A 191 -16.72 24.01 16.62
CA VAL A 191 -17.00 22.77 17.34
C VAL A 191 -16.63 22.94 18.81
N ALA A 192 -17.60 22.81 19.71
CA ALA A 192 -17.31 22.74 21.14
C ALA A 192 -16.29 21.63 21.44
N ASP A 193 -15.22 21.95 22.18
CA ASP A 193 -14.09 21.03 22.47
C ASP A 193 -14.52 19.61 22.88
N LYS A 194 -15.61 19.51 23.66
CA LYS A 194 -16.15 18.22 24.11
C LYS A 194 -16.67 17.34 22.96
N VAL A 195 -17.25 17.96 21.93
CA VAL A 195 -17.71 17.25 20.72
C VAL A 195 -16.49 16.84 19.89
N LEU A 196 -15.53 17.75 19.70
CA LEU A 196 -14.29 17.46 18.97
C LEU A 196 -13.53 16.26 19.57
N ILE A 197 -13.29 16.27 20.88
CA ILE A 197 -12.60 15.18 21.59
C ILE A 197 -13.36 13.85 21.44
N LYS A 198 -14.70 13.87 21.55
CA LYS A 198 -15.53 12.67 21.35
C LYS A 198 -15.41 12.13 19.94
N THR A 199 -15.48 13.01 18.93
CA THR A 199 -15.37 12.62 17.52
C THR A 199 -13.96 12.08 17.21
N GLN A 200 -12.91 12.71 17.72
CA GLN A 200 -11.52 12.23 17.59
C GLN A 200 -11.32 10.87 18.24
N ASN A 201 -11.86 10.66 19.45
CA ASN A 201 -11.79 9.36 20.11
C ASN A 201 -12.54 8.29 19.32
N ARG A 202 -13.71 8.62 18.76
CA ARG A 202 -14.46 7.70 17.92
C ARG A 202 -13.72 7.35 16.62
N MET A 203 -13.11 8.34 15.95
CA MET A 203 -12.26 8.09 14.78
C MET A 203 -11.08 7.18 15.13
N ARG A 204 -10.42 7.42 16.28
CA ARG A 204 -9.32 6.58 16.76
C ARG A 204 -9.77 5.13 16.95
N GLU A 205 -10.91 4.90 17.59
CA GLU A 205 -11.46 3.56 17.77
C GLU A 205 -11.71 2.85 16.44
N LEU A 206 -12.32 3.54 15.46
CA LEU A 206 -12.60 2.98 14.14
C LEU A 206 -11.32 2.68 13.35
N LEU A 207 -10.31 3.55 13.45
CA LEU A 207 -9.00 3.32 12.82
C LEU A 207 -8.27 2.13 13.45
N LEU A 208 -8.27 2.01 14.78
CA LEU A 208 -7.70 0.85 15.46
C LEU A 208 -8.43 -0.44 15.07
N GLN A 209 -9.76 -0.40 14.96
CA GLN A 209 -10.54 -1.53 14.46
C GLN A 209 -10.16 -1.96 13.03
N LEU A 210 -9.72 -1.04 12.18
CA LEU A 210 -9.28 -1.36 10.81
C LEU A 210 -7.86 -1.93 10.78
N VAL A 211 -6.96 -1.38 11.60
CA VAL A 211 -5.51 -1.68 11.61
C VAL A 211 -5.17 -2.91 12.43
N ASP A 212 -5.91 -3.19 13.52
CA ASP A 212 -5.64 -4.33 14.41
C ASP A 212 -6.18 -5.66 13.86
N VAL A 213 -6.84 -5.66 12.69
CA VAL A 213 -7.29 -6.89 12.04
C VAL A 213 -6.08 -7.66 11.53
N ASN A 214 -5.98 -8.93 11.93
CA ASN A 214 -5.01 -9.84 11.33
C ASN A 214 -5.49 -10.25 9.92
N ARG A 215 -4.74 -9.88 8.89
CA ARG A 215 -5.11 -10.10 7.49
C ARG A 215 -4.15 -11.06 6.84
N ASP A 216 -4.71 -12.07 6.17
CA ASP A 216 -3.92 -13.00 5.38
C ASP A 216 -3.40 -12.32 4.11
N TYR A 217 -2.16 -12.65 3.76
CA TYR A 217 -1.57 -12.23 2.50
C TYR A 217 -2.32 -12.86 1.33
N ARG A 218 -2.51 -12.04 0.30
CA ARG A 218 -3.02 -12.44 -1.01
C ARG A 218 -2.07 -11.93 -2.08
N GLU A 219 -1.86 -12.73 -3.11
CA GLU A 219 -1.14 -12.28 -4.30
C GLU A 219 -1.93 -11.16 -5.02
N PRO A 220 -1.34 -9.97 -5.20
CA PRO A 220 -2.01 -8.85 -5.86
C PRO A 220 -2.40 -9.18 -7.30
N GLU A 221 -3.64 -8.88 -7.68
CA GLU A 221 -4.17 -9.16 -9.02
C GLU A 221 -4.32 -7.85 -9.79
N SER A 222 -3.66 -7.76 -10.95
CA SER A 222 -3.79 -6.61 -11.84
C SER A 222 -5.15 -6.59 -12.55
N TYR A 223 -5.76 -5.41 -12.62
CA TYR A 223 -7.02 -5.23 -13.34
C TYR A 223 -6.81 -5.17 -14.86
N HIS A 224 -7.78 -5.66 -15.63
CA HIS A 224 -7.67 -5.77 -17.10
C HIS A 224 -7.63 -4.42 -17.83
N TYR A 225 -8.28 -3.41 -17.27
CA TYR A 225 -8.39 -2.07 -17.84
C TYR A 225 -7.75 -1.03 -16.91
N PRO A 226 -6.42 -0.96 -16.85
CA PRO A 226 -5.72 -0.11 -15.90
C PRO A 226 -5.97 1.38 -16.19
N TYR A 227 -6.13 2.18 -15.14
CA TYR A 227 -6.36 3.63 -15.20
C TYR A 227 -7.59 4.06 -16.01
N GLN A 228 -8.58 3.17 -16.16
CA GLN A 228 -9.89 3.51 -16.73
C GLN A 228 -10.92 3.63 -15.61
N TRP A 229 -11.55 4.79 -15.55
CA TRP A 229 -12.68 5.09 -14.66
C TRP A 229 -14.00 4.61 -15.30
N GLN A 230 -15.07 4.58 -14.51
CA GLN A 230 -16.42 4.14 -14.91
C GLN A 230 -16.49 2.68 -15.37
N MET A 231 -15.63 1.81 -14.83
CA MET A 231 -15.66 0.38 -15.16
C MET A 231 -16.66 -0.39 -14.31
N VAL A 232 -17.23 0.25 -13.29
CA VAL A 232 -18.26 -0.31 -12.40
C VAL A 232 -19.67 -0.04 -12.95
N PRO A 233 -20.49 -1.07 -13.23
CA PRO A 233 -21.89 -0.89 -13.62
C PRO A 233 -22.66 -0.12 -12.55
N LYS A 234 -23.55 0.78 -12.98
CA LYS A 234 -24.26 1.68 -12.06
C LYS A 234 -25.16 0.95 -11.08
N GLU A 235 -25.65 -0.22 -11.47
CA GLU A 235 -26.52 -1.09 -10.68
C GLU A 235 -25.80 -1.73 -9.50
N GLU A 236 -24.47 -1.80 -9.58
CA GLU A 236 -23.62 -2.50 -8.61
C GLU A 236 -22.88 -1.53 -7.67
N ILE A 237 -23.08 -0.22 -7.88
CA ILE A 237 -22.56 0.84 -7.01
C ILE A 237 -23.30 0.78 -5.68
N LEU A 238 -22.56 0.44 -4.62
CA LEU A 238 -23.00 0.58 -3.25
C LEU A 238 -23.11 2.05 -2.91
N HIS A 239 -24.34 2.48 -2.65
CA HIS A 239 -24.57 3.75 -2.01
C HIS A 239 -24.32 3.61 -0.50
N PRO A 240 -23.63 4.58 0.11
CA PRO A 240 -23.39 4.57 1.55
C PRO A 240 -24.73 4.51 2.29
N GLN A 241 -24.88 3.51 3.14
CA GLN A 241 -26.00 3.44 4.07
C GLN A 241 -25.74 4.48 5.16
N ILE A 242 -26.24 5.70 4.93
CA ILE A 242 -26.25 6.74 5.94
C ILE A 242 -27.28 6.31 6.99
N ASP A 243 -26.82 5.82 8.14
CA ASP A 243 -27.69 5.61 9.30
C ASP A 243 -28.44 6.92 9.58
N LEU A 244 -29.77 6.86 9.51
CA LEU A 244 -30.73 7.97 9.65
C LEU A 244 -30.62 8.73 11.00
N PHE A 245 -29.74 8.31 11.90
CA PHE A 245 -29.45 9.03 13.14
C PHE A 245 -28.79 10.40 12.90
N TRP A 246 -28.18 10.63 11.73
CA TRP A 246 -27.49 11.88 11.40
C TRP A 246 -28.24 12.76 10.38
N THR A 247 -29.45 12.38 9.95
CA THR A 247 -30.20 13.17 8.96
C THR A 247 -30.84 14.42 9.54
N ARG A 248 -30.06 15.50 9.57
CA ARG A 248 -30.56 16.83 9.19
C ARG A 248 -29.55 17.44 8.23
N ALA A 249 -29.82 17.27 6.93
CA ALA A 249 -29.20 18.01 5.82
C ALA A 249 -27.67 17.87 5.66
N TRP A 250 -27.17 16.68 5.33
CA TRP A 250 -25.76 16.53 4.95
C TRP A 250 -25.64 15.60 3.73
N VAL A 251 -25.37 16.19 2.57
CA VAL A 251 -24.76 15.49 1.43
C VAL A 251 -23.28 15.84 1.51
N PRO A 252 -22.37 14.90 1.81
CA PRO A 252 -20.96 15.24 1.92
C PRO A 252 -20.42 15.74 0.57
N SER A 253 -19.55 16.74 0.67
CA SER A 253 -18.91 17.46 -0.44
C SER A 253 -18.01 16.59 -1.33
N PHE A 254 -17.68 15.37 -0.89
CA PHE A 254 -16.87 14.41 -1.61
C PHE A 254 -17.70 13.18 -1.97
N PRO A 255 -17.69 12.73 -3.24
CA PRO A 255 -18.36 11.49 -3.59
C PRO A 255 -17.73 10.35 -2.79
N PHE A 256 -18.58 9.61 -2.09
CA PHE A 256 -18.16 8.37 -1.44
C PHE A 256 -17.56 7.42 -2.47
N THR A 257 -16.59 6.61 -2.03
CA THR A 257 -16.03 5.50 -2.81
C THR A 257 -17.15 4.75 -3.51
N ALA A 258 -17.13 4.73 -4.84
CA ALA A 258 -18.03 3.89 -5.62
C ALA A 258 -17.54 2.45 -5.41
N ALA A 259 -18.13 1.79 -4.42
CA ALA A 259 -17.80 0.41 -4.07
C ALA A 259 -18.75 -0.54 -4.80
N PHE A 260 -18.24 -1.67 -5.26
CA PHE A 260 -19.04 -2.76 -5.80
C PHE A 260 -19.81 -3.47 -4.68
N SER A 261 -21.05 -3.92 -4.91
CA SER A 261 -21.66 -4.95 -4.05
C SER A 261 -20.96 -6.27 -4.35
N CYS A 262 -19.98 -6.62 -3.53
CA CYS A 262 -19.34 -7.91 -3.63
C CYS A 262 -20.35 -8.96 -3.19
N SER A 263 -20.80 -9.83 -4.11
CA SER A 263 -21.74 -10.89 -3.78
C SER A 263 -21.06 -11.95 -2.92
N GLN A 264 -20.94 -11.69 -1.62
CA GLN A 264 -20.70 -12.75 -0.64
C GLN A 264 -22.00 -13.57 -0.54
N ALA A 265 -22.24 -14.41 -1.55
CA ALA A 265 -23.20 -15.49 -1.42
C ALA A 265 -22.65 -16.48 -0.39
N GLU A 266 -23.10 -16.32 0.85
CA GLU A 266 -23.25 -17.36 1.87
C GLU A 266 -22.16 -18.44 1.88
N ILE A 267 -21.01 -18.16 2.50
CA ILE A 267 -20.20 -19.23 3.11
C ILE A 267 -20.90 -19.65 4.41
N THR A 268 -22.09 -20.25 4.31
CA THR A 268 -22.67 -21.07 5.37
C THR A 268 -23.35 -22.31 4.78
N THR A 269 -22.64 -23.43 4.84
CA THR A 269 -23.16 -24.80 4.93
C THR A 269 -24.34 -25.20 4.04
N ARG A 270 -24.08 -25.77 2.84
CA ARG A 270 -24.92 -26.86 2.30
C ARG A 270 -24.07 -27.93 1.58
N PRO A 271 -24.45 -29.22 1.69
CA PRO A 271 -23.57 -30.35 1.44
C PRO A 271 -23.45 -30.69 -0.06
N ARG A 272 -22.33 -31.33 -0.38
CA ARG A 272 -22.02 -31.97 -1.66
C ARG A 272 -23.22 -32.71 -2.25
N LYS A 273 -23.55 -32.38 -3.51
CA LYS A 273 -24.09 -33.34 -4.47
C LYS A 273 -23.37 -33.16 -5.80
N SER A 274 -22.69 -34.21 -6.22
CA SER A 274 -22.33 -34.51 -7.61
C SER A 274 -23.23 -35.65 -8.10
N PRO A 275 -23.15 -36.03 -9.38
CA PRO A 275 -23.23 -35.25 -10.61
C PRO A 275 -24.50 -35.67 -11.39
N LEU A 276 -24.86 -35.02 -12.52
CA LEU A 276 -25.51 -35.65 -13.70
C LEU A 276 -25.97 -34.60 -14.72
N GLY A 277 -25.54 -34.80 -15.98
CA GLY A 277 -26.08 -34.20 -17.22
C GLY A 277 -25.67 -32.75 -17.46
N GLY A 278 -25.11 -32.33 -18.59
CA GLY A 278 -25.06 -32.90 -19.92
C GLY A 278 -25.17 -31.73 -20.92
N GLY A 279 -24.19 -31.58 -21.80
CA GLY A 279 -24.11 -30.53 -22.84
C GLY A 279 -23.27 -29.33 -22.38
N GLY A 280 -22.19 -28.90 -23.03
CA GLY A 280 -21.67 -29.15 -24.37
C GLY A 280 -21.38 -27.80 -25.04
N ARG A 281 -20.08 -27.56 -25.35
CA ARG A 281 -19.42 -26.51 -26.20
C ARG A 281 -18.50 -25.58 -25.39
N MET A 282 -17.17 -25.74 -25.45
CA MET A 282 -16.17 -25.40 -26.48
C MET A 282 -15.89 -23.91 -26.71
N ILE A 283 -14.67 -23.53 -26.28
CA ILE A 283 -13.61 -22.74 -26.95
C ILE A 283 -13.73 -21.20 -27.02
N PHE A 284 -12.77 -20.58 -26.32
CA PHE A 284 -11.90 -19.43 -26.62
C PHE A 284 -12.36 -18.36 -27.62
N ILE A 285 -12.40 -17.10 -27.18
CA ILE A 285 -11.29 -16.12 -27.27
C ILE A 285 -11.22 -15.37 -25.94
#